data_AF-A0A9P0Z0C6-F1
#
_entry.id   AF-A0A9P0Z0C6-F1
#
_cell.length_a   1.000
_cell.length_b   1.000
_cell.length_c   1.000
_cell.angle_alpha   90.00
_cell.angle_beta   90.00
_cell.angle_gamma   90.00
#
_symmetry.space_group_name_H-M   'P 1'
#
loop_
_entity.id
_entity.type
_entity.pdbx_description
1 polymer ?
#
loop_
_entity_poly.entity_id
_entity_poly.type
_entity_poly.pdbx_seq_one_letter_code
_entity_poly.pdbx_strand_id
1 'polypeptide(L)'
;MKFIMEFAEDLILRLMEDPVERDRHFRERLYAVKDRCKKTKEMWSLPLRPYGFWTFERHNAQIFSDSKISQAQGRRDPYDDLLQNVPNTSTSHSSSTSTSK
;
A
#
# COMPACT_ATOMS: atom_id res chain seq x y z
N MET A 1 -58.23 -20.00 -34.89
CA MET A 1 -56.94 -19.90 -34.16
C MET A 1 -56.19 -18.58 -34.38
N LYS A 2 -56.38 -17.85 -35.50
CA LYS A 2 -55.63 -16.61 -35.79
C LYS A 2 -55.95 -15.44 -34.84
N PHE A 3 -57.22 -15.23 -34.54
CA PHE A 3 -57.71 -14.15 -33.66
C PHE A 3 -57.20 -14.24 -32.21
N ILE A 4 -57.09 -15.44 -31.66
CA ILE A 4 -56.61 -15.64 -30.28
C ILE A 4 -55.11 -15.34 -30.19
N MET A 5 -54.35 -15.66 -31.24
CA MET A 5 -52.91 -15.36 -31.31
C MET A 5 -52.67 -13.85 -31.43
N GLU A 6 -53.41 -13.17 -32.30
CA GLU A 6 -53.31 -11.71 -32.48
C GLU A 6 -53.69 -10.95 -31.18
N PHE A 7 -54.72 -11.41 -30.47
CA PHE A 7 -55.09 -10.83 -29.17
C PHE A 7 -54.04 -11.11 -28.08
N ALA A 8 -53.46 -12.31 -28.04
CA ALA A 8 -52.44 -12.67 -27.07
C ALA A 8 -51.13 -11.88 -27.31
N GLU A 9 -50.75 -11.66 -28.57
CA GLU A 9 -49.58 -10.84 -28.93
C GLU A 9 -49.73 -9.40 -28.46
N ASP A 10 -50.89 -8.78 -28.70
CA ASP A 10 -51.16 -7.39 -28.30
C ASP A 10 -51.28 -7.23 -26.77
N LEU A 11 -51.78 -8.26 -26.09
CA LEU A 11 -51.80 -8.34 -24.63
C LEU A 11 -50.38 -8.46 -24.04
N ILE A 12 -49.52 -9.28 -24.65
CA ILE A 12 -48.12 -9.44 -24.23
C ILE A 12 -47.33 -8.15 -24.44
N LEU A 13 -47.53 -7.47 -25.57
CA LEU A 13 -46.88 -6.19 -25.88
C LEU A 13 -47.23 -5.09 -24.86
N ARG A 14 -48.47 -5.07 -24.35
CA ARG A 14 -48.89 -4.14 -23.29
C ARG A 14 -48.40 -4.53 -21.90
N LEU A 15 -48.10 -5.82 -21.69
CA LEU A 15 -47.53 -6.34 -20.44
C LEU A 15 -46.01 -6.22 -20.39
N MET A 16 -45.34 -5.91 -21.52
CA MET A 16 -43.92 -5.63 -21.54
C MET A 16 -43.63 -4.29 -20.86
N GLU A 17 -42.64 -4.29 -19.97
CA GLU A 17 -42.20 -3.10 -19.24
C GLU A 17 -41.79 -1.98 -20.20
N ASP A 18 -42.30 -0.76 -19.95
CA ASP A 18 -42.02 0.42 -20.76
C ASP A 18 -40.50 0.64 -20.83
N PRO A 19 -39.90 0.71 -22.04
CA PRO A 19 -38.47 0.92 -22.19
C PRO A 19 -37.96 2.17 -21.47
N VAL A 20 -38.78 3.22 -21.32
CA VAL A 20 -38.39 4.45 -20.63
C VAL A 20 -38.30 4.25 -19.12
N GLU A 21 -39.24 3.52 -18.53
CA GLU A 21 -39.25 3.21 -17.10
C GLU A 21 -38.06 2.31 -16.71
N ARG A 22 -37.78 1.31 -17.54
CA ARG A 22 -36.62 0.42 -17.37
C ARG A 22 -35.31 1.21 -17.39
N ASP A 23 -35.17 2.12 -18.34
CA ASP A 23 -33.98 2.95 -18.52
C ASP A 23 -33.82 3.95 -17.35
N ARG A 24 -34.93 4.44 -16.79
CA ARG A 24 -34.94 5.22 -15.55
C ARG A 24 -34.47 4.40 -14.36
N HIS A 25 -35.00 3.19 -14.15
CA HIS A 25 -34.58 2.31 -13.07
C HIS A 25 -33.10 1.92 -13.17
N PHE A 26 -32.60 1.71 -14.38
CA PHE A 26 -31.18 1.46 -14.60
C PHE A 26 -30.31 2.66 -14.20
N ARG A 27 -30.71 3.88 -14.57
CA ARG A 27 -30.01 5.12 -14.16
C ARG A 27 -30.03 5.29 -12.64
N GLU A 28 -31.17 5.08 -11.99
CA GLU A 28 -31.32 5.15 -10.53
C GLU A 28 -30.37 4.16 -9.84
N ARG A 29 -30.30 2.92 -10.33
CA ARG A 29 -29.35 1.91 -9.83
C ARG A 29 -27.91 2.36 -10.02
N LEU A 30 -27.56 2.93 -11.17
CA LEU A 30 -26.20 3.39 -11.48
C LEU A 30 -25.77 4.52 -10.54
N TYR A 31 -26.66 5.48 -10.27
CA TYR A 31 -26.41 6.54 -9.30
C TYR A 31 -26.27 6.01 -7.87
N ALA A 32 -27.13 5.06 -7.45
CA ALA A 32 -27.01 4.43 -6.14
C ALA A 32 -25.67 3.70 -5.94
N VAL A 33 -25.16 3.02 -6.98
CA VAL A 33 -23.83 2.38 -6.94
C VAL A 33 -22.73 3.42 -6.84
N LYS A 34 -22.82 4.50 -7.62
CA LYS A 34 -21.85 5.61 -7.57
C LYS A 34 -21.76 6.21 -6.17
N ASP A 35 -22.91 6.44 -5.52
CA ASP A 35 -22.96 7.03 -4.18
C ASP A 35 -22.38 6.10 -3.11
N ARG A 36 -22.60 4.78 -3.22
CA ARG A 36 -21.97 3.78 -2.34
C ARG A 36 -20.44 3.83 -2.42
N CYS A 37 -19.89 4.02 -3.62
CA CYS A 37 -18.45 4.06 -3.85
C CYS A 37 -17.79 5.39 -3.44
N LYS A 38 -18.55 6.44 -3.14
CA LYS A 38 -18.00 7.76 -2.78
C LYS A 38 -17.10 7.70 -1.54
N LYS A 39 -17.56 7.02 -0.47
CA LYS A 39 -16.78 6.83 0.76
C LYS A 39 -15.50 6.05 0.53
N THR A 40 -15.57 4.98 -0.26
CA THR A 40 -14.39 4.18 -0.60
C THR A 40 -13.36 4.99 -1.38
N LYS A 41 -13.82 5.83 -2.33
CA LYS A 41 -12.96 6.72 -3.10
C LYS A 41 -12.29 7.79 -2.20
N GLU A 42 -13.02 8.35 -1.24
CA GLU A 42 -12.47 9.27 -0.25
C GLU A 42 -11.39 8.59 0.60
N MET A 43 -11.61 7.37 1.08
CA MET A 43 -10.58 6.62 1.81
C MET A 43 -9.37 6.27 0.94
N TRP A 44 -9.57 5.93 -0.33
CA TRP A 44 -8.47 5.64 -1.26
C TRP A 44 -7.63 6.86 -1.61
N SER A 45 -8.16 8.07 -1.42
CA SER A 45 -7.38 9.31 -1.58
C SER A 45 -6.41 9.55 -0.43
N LEU A 46 -6.59 8.86 0.70
CA LEU A 46 -5.67 8.93 1.83
C LEU A 46 -4.46 8.01 1.58
N PRO A 47 -3.24 8.43 1.95
CA PRO A 47 -2.08 7.57 1.83
C PRO A 47 -2.20 6.35 2.76
N LEU A 48 -1.69 5.20 2.31
CA LEU A 48 -1.68 3.94 3.08
C LEU A 48 -1.07 4.09 4.48
N ARG A 49 -0.14 5.03 4.64
CA ARG A 49 0.43 5.45 5.91
C ARG A 49 0.21 6.96 6.06
N PRO A 50 -0.31 7.41 7.21
CA PRO A 50 -0.50 8.84 7.44
C PRO A 50 0.83 9.58 7.38
N TYR A 51 0.80 10.86 6.99
CA TYR A 51 1.98 11.71 7.04
C TYR A 51 2.52 11.75 8.48
N GLY A 52 3.85 11.68 8.62
CA GLY A 52 4.49 11.53 9.94
C GLY A 52 4.48 10.10 10.50
N PHE A 53 4.05 9.09 9.73
CA PHE A 53 4.23 7.69 10.13
C PHE A 53 5.71 7.35 10.41
N TRP A 54 6.63 7.86 9.60
CA TRP A 54 8.07 7.65 9.76
C TRP A 54 8.67 8.44 10.94
N THR A 55 7.93 9.35 11.56
CA THR A 55 8.34 10.05 12.79
C THR A 55 7.78 9.39 14.05
N PHE A 56 6.92 8.37 13.91
CA PHE A 56 6.34 7.69 15.08
C PHE A 56 7.39 6.82 15.75
N GLU A 57 7.79 7.20 16.96
CA GLU A 57 8.85 6.55 17.74
C GLU A 57 8.63 5.04 17.89
N ARG A 58 7.38 4.58 18.03
CA ARG A 58 7.03 3.15 18.09
C ARG A 58 7.47 2.35 16.85
N HIS A 59 7.36 2.92 15.65
CA HIS A 59 7.75 2.24 14.41
C HIS A 59 9.26 2.36 14.14
N ASN A 60 9.92 3.39 14.69
CA ASN A 60 11.36 3.58 14.60
C ASN A 60 12.14 2.89 15.73
N ALA A 61 11.47 2.51 16.83
CA ALA A 61 12.09 1.86 17.99
C ALA A 61 12.84 0.59 17.58
N GLN A 62 12.33 -0.13 16.59
CA GLN A 62 12.99 -1.31 16.04
C GLN A 62 14.29 -0.93 15.30
N ILE A 63 14.32 0.15 14.52
CA ILE A 63 15.51 0.63 13.80
C ILE A 63 16.59 1.07 14.78
N PHE A 64 16.22 1.79 15.85
CA PHE A 64 17.16 2.16 16.91
C PHE A 64 17.69 0.93 17.66
N SER A 65 16.83 -0.05 17.91
CA SER A 65 17.23 -1.31 18.54
C SER A 65 18.09 -2.19 17.63
N ASP A 66 17.94 -2.07 16.30
CA ASP A 66 18.69 -2.83 15.29
C ASP A 66 20.20 -2.55 15.36
N SER A 67 20.60 -1.32 15.68
CA SER A 67 22.01 -0.99 15.95
C SER A 67 22.62 -1.80 17.11
N LYS A 68 21.79 -2.28 18.05
CA LYS A 68 22.17 -3.16 19.16
C LYS A 68 21.97 -4.64 18.84
N ILE A 69 21.27 -4.98 17.75
CA ILE A 69 21.06 -6.37 17.31
C ILE A 69 22.37 -7.00 16.83
N SER A 70 23.31 -6.21 16.31
CA SER A 70 24.67 -6.72 16.00
C SER A 70 25.35 -7.31 17.24
N GLN A 71 25.04 -6.83 18.44
CA GLN A 71 25.58 -7.34 19.71
C GLN A 71 24.69 -8.41 20.36
N ALA A 72 23.58 -8.81 19.71
CA ALA A 72 22.72 -9.87 20.23
C ALA A 72 23.41 -11.23 20.17
N GLN A 73 23.10 -12.09 21.14
CA GLN A 73 23.66 -13.43 21.24
C GLN A 73 23.43 -14.22 19.92
N GLY A 74 24.51 -14.63 19.27
CA GLY A 74 24.48 -15.35 17.99
C GLY A 74 24.50 -14.49 16.71
N ARG A 75 24.47 -13.16 16.83
CA ARG A 75 24.68 -12.21 15.71
C ARG A 75 25.95 -11.36 15.83
N ARG A 76 26.61 -11.45 16.98
CA ARG A 76 27.89 -10.80 17.29
C ARG A 76 29.00 -11.33 16.38
N ASP A 77 29.64 -10.42 15.66
CA ASP A 77 30.84 -10.72 14.90
C ASP A 77 31.97 -11.08 15.90
N PRO A 78 32.60 -12.26 15.79
CA PRO A 78 33.70 -12.65 16.68
C PRO A 78 34.90 -11.69 16.66
N TYR A 79 35.03 -10.83 15.65
CA TYR A 79 36.13 -9.86 15.55
C TYR A 79 35.86 -8.49 16.20
N ASP A 80 34.61 -8.17 16.55
CA ASP A 80 34.25 -6.88 17.18
C ASP A 80 34.97 -6.65 18.53
N ASP A 81 35.17 -7.73 19.29
CA ASP A 81 35.82 -7.67 20.61
C ASP A 81 37.34 -7.49 20.52
N LEU A 82 37.93 -7.92 19.40
CA LEU A 82 39.36 -7.79 19.16
C LEU A 82 39.71 -6.35 18.75
N LEU A 83 38.79 -5.68 18.03
CA LEU A 83 38.94 -4.28 17.63
C LEU A 83 38.80 -3.30 18.80
N GLN A 84 38.00 -3.61 19.83
CA GLN A 84 37.89 -2.79 21.04
C GLN A 84 39.15 -2.81 21.92
N ASN A 85 39.93 -3.90 21.84
CA ASN A 85 41.15 -4.08 22.65
C ASN A 85 42.41 -3.54 21.98
N VAL A 86 42.31 -2.92 20.80
CA VAL A 86 43.41 -2.14 20.24
C VAL A 86 43.41 -0.80 20.97
N PRO A 87 44.34 -0.53 21.91
CA PRO A 87 44.46 0.81 22.47
C PRO A 87 44.67 1.76 21.29
N ASN A 88 43.96 2.89 21.28
CA ASN A 88 44.14 4.01 20.34
C ASN A 88 45.61 4.46 20.36
N THR A 89 46.48 3.69 19.72
CA THR A 89 47.81 4.13 19.34
C THR A 89 47.55 4.90 18.08
N SER A 90 47.38 6.20 18.27
CA SER A 90 47.50 7.21 17.23
C SER A 90 48.85 7.02 16.55
N THR A 91 48.91 6.11 15.57
CA THR A 91 50.11 5.89 14.76
C THR A 91 50.18 7.02 13.75
N SER A 92 50.82 8.11 14.16
CA SER A 92 51.41 9.12 13.29
C SER A 92 52.19 8.43 12.17
N HIS A 93 51.61 8.33 10.97
CA HIS A 93 52.30 7.83 9.80
C HIS A 93 53.13 8.97 9.21
N SER A 94 54.41 9.00 9.55
CA SER A 94 55.43 9.73 8.78
C SER A 94 55.66 9.00 7.46
N SER A 95 55.16 9.57 6.36
CA SER A 95 55.38 9.07 5.00
C SER A 95 56.79 9.43 4.51
N SER A 96 57.74 8.49 4.58
CA SER A 96 58.99 8.58 3.82
C SER A 96 58.79 7.95 2.45
N THR A 97 58.65 8.79 1.42
CA THR A 97 58.56 8.38 0.01
C THR A 97 59.97 8.12 -0.53
N SER A 98 60.28 6.88 -0.92
CA SER A 98 61.50 6.55 -1.67
C SER A 98 61.20 6.53 -3.17
N THR A 99 61.67 7.56 -3.87
CA THR A 99 61.71 7.67 -5.32
C THR A 99 62.88 6.84 -5.86
N SER A 100 62.61 5.93 -6.80
CA SER A 100 63.66 5.29 -7.61
C SER A 100 63.38 5.52 -9.10
N LYS A 101 64.45 5.89 -9.80
CA LYS A 101 64.55 6.23 -11.23
C LYS A 101 64.21 5.06 -12.15
#